data_AF-A0A7L4WET5-F1
#
_entry.id   AF-A0A7L4WET5-F1
#
_cell.length_a   1.000
_cell.length_b   1.000
_cell.length_c   1.000
_cell.angle_alpha   90.00
_cell.angle_beta   90.00
_cell.angle_gamma   90.00
#
_symmetry.space_group_name_H-M   'P 1'
#
loop_
_entity.id
_entity.type
_entity.pdbx_description
1 polymer ?
#
loop_
_entity_poly.entity_id
_entity_poly.type
_entity_poly.pdbx_seq_one_letter_code
_entity_poly.pdbx_strand_id
1 'polypeptide(L)'
;MINKKAWEKSFRQVNGRDPNENEYQKAVLHGLVKEPDTRTRSPKKAYIIIGIIVGAFLLIVITFLSTLLLFPVPKSNHTESFNTGSVESVSSSSSSSQSSSSDTSQQDLTTWKNLSLNEQIALLAQSYTAINPQTTLLSADKIAMTANDDKGVNDGFIQWYDNTHNLNRLDVLIDNETISFSYIGPTGQSERKKDKISTILSNYFKASTAKKTTETLALKMVTPAELYKSNVSEKDLDIAAISNGDISSLVGSWKNGNGDIISINADKTAIVTFDKVPHLYNIFTTSKHVNNGDIPSIGMGPSSGEIGGAALALFRIDFKNPDGDQSDTTKSRLLMTQSRGNFPTNSYYYRK
;
A
#
# COMPACT_ATOMS: atom_id res chain seq x y z
N MET A 1 -24.09 1.61 -39.16
CA MET A 1 -24.59 2.35 -37.98
C MET A 1 -25.80 3.18 -38.35
N ILE A 2 -26.95 2.88 -37.75
CA ILE A 2 -28.19 3.64 -37.92
C ILE A 2 -28.36 4.67 -36.80
N ASN A 3 -29.19 5.68 -36.98
CA ASN A 3 -29.44 6.66 -35.92
C ASN A 3 -30.27 6.04 -34.78
N LYS A 4 -30.17 6.61 -33.57
CA LYS A 4 -30.84 6.12 -32.36
C LYS A 4 -32.32 5.81 -32.57
N LYS A 5 -33.08 6.73 -33.17
CA LYS A 5 -34.52 6.56 -33.40
C LYS A 5 -34.86 5.41 -34.35
N ALA A 6 -34.08 5.21 -35.41
CA ALA A 6 -34.29 4.10 -36.35
C ALA A 6 -33.95 2.74 -35.71
N TRP A 7 -32.93 2.71 -34.85
CA TRP A 7 -32.59 1.51 -34.10
C TRP A 7 -33.66 1.15 -33.06
N GLU A 8 -34.12 2.12 -32.28
CA GLU A 8 -35.18 1.92 -31.28
C GLU A 8 -36.48 1.41 -31.93
N LYS A 9 -36.82 1.90 -33.12
CA LYS A 9 -37.97 1.41 -33.89
C LYS A 9 -37.80 -0.05 -34.31
N SER A 10 -36.62 -0.42 -34.79
CA SER A 10 -36.29 -1.80 -35.19
C SER A 10 -36.29 -2.73 -33.98
N PHE A 11 -35.75 -2.27 -32.85
CA PHE A 11 -35.74 -3.01 -31.58
C PHE A 11 -37.15 -3.28 -31.08
N ARG A 12 -38.06 -2.29 -31.13
CA ARG A 12 -39.48 -2.45 -30.75
C ARG A 12 -40.21 -3.44 -31.64
N GLN A 13 -39.93 -3.42 -32.95
CA GLN A 13 -40.58 -4.34 -33.89
C GLN A 13 -40.18 -5.79 -33.66
N VAL A 14 -38.94 -6.05 -33.23
CA VAL A 14 -38.44 -7.40 -32.95
C VAL A 14 -38.83 -7.87 -31.54
N ASN A 15 -38.75 -6.99 -30.54
CA ASN A 15 -38.86 -7.38 -29.13
C ASN A 15 -40.20 -6.99 -28.48
N GLY A 16 -41.10 -6.32 -29.21
CA GLY A 16 -42.41 -5.88 -28.70
C GLY A 16 -42.38 -4.83 -27.59
N ARG A 17 -41.18 -4.31 -27.27
CA ARG A 17 -40.97 -3.33 -26.19
C ARG A 17 -39.82 -2.39 -26.51
N ASP A 18 -39.72 -1.36 -25.68
CA ASP A 18 -38.69 -0.34 -25.78
C ASP A 18 -37.35 -0.88 -25.26
N PRO A 19 -36.22 -0.54 -25.91
CA PRO A 19 -34.90 -0.88 -25.39
C PRO A 19 -34.63 -0.12 -24.09
N ASN A 20 -34.01 -0.76 -23.12
CA ASN A 20 -33.53 -0.10 -21.91
C ASN A 20 -32.13 0.51 -22.13
N GLU A 21 -31.65 1.30 -21.16
CA GLU A 21 -30.38 2.03 -21.28
C GLU A 21 -29.19 1.07 -21.48
N ASN A 22 -29.17 -0.08 -20.82
CA ASN A 22 -28.08 -1.05 -20.95
C ASN A 22 -28.05 -1.70 -22.35
N GLU A 23 -29.23 -2.00 -22.91
CA GLU A 23 -29.38 -2.50 -24.28
C GLU A 23 -28.97 -1.47 -25.32
N TYR A 24 -29.25 -0.19 -25.06
CA TYR A 24 -28.79 0.92 -25.89
C TYR A 24 -27.26 1.06 -25.86
N GLN A 25 -26.64 1.05 -24.67
CA GLN A 25 -25.19 1.13 -24.54
C GLN A 25 -24.48 -0.06 -25.19
N LYS A 26 -25.05 -1.27 -25.07
CA LYS A 26 -24.54 -2.46 -25.75
C LYS A 26 -24.62 -2.32 -27.28
N ALA A 27 -25.68 -1.72 -27.81
CA ALA A 27 -25.82 -1.49 -29.24
C ALA A 27 -24.88 -0.40 -29.79
N VAL A 28 -24.54 0.61 -28.98
CA VAL A 28 -23.49 1.59 -29.30
C VAL A 28 -22.12 0.90 -29.30
N LEU A 29 -21.81 0.10 -28.27
CA LEU A 29 -20.55 -0.65 -28.15
C LEU A 29 -20.34 -1.63 -29.33
N HIS A 30 -21.40 -2.30 -29.79
CA HIS A 30 -21.33 -3.21 -30.95
C HIS A 30 -21.42 -2.48 -32.31
N GLY A 31 -21.39 -1.14 -32.32
CA GLY A 31 -21.37 -0.36 -33.56
C GLY A 31 -22.66 -0.42 -34.37
N LEU A 32 -23.79 -0.73 -33.73
CA LEU A 32 -25.11 -0.81 -34.38
C LEU A 32 -25.75 0.59 -34.49
N VAL A 33 -25.45 1.49 -33.55
CA VAL A 33 -26.07 2.82 -33.42
C VAL A 33 -25.02 3.94 -33.44
N LYS A 34 -25.32 5.07 -34.12
CA LYS A 34 -24.49 6.30 -34.07
C LYS A 34 -24.73 7.07 -32.76
N GLU A 35 -23.66 7.51 -32.10
CA GLU A 35 -23.75 8.41 -30.92
C GLU A 35 -24.39 9.76 -31.29
N PRO A 36 -25.17 10.38 -30.37
CA PRO A 36 -25.78 11.68 -30.63
C PRO A 36 -24.77 12.83 -30.55
N ASP A 37 -24.72 13.66 -31.58
CA ASP A 37 -23.94 14.91 -31.61
C ASP A 37 -24.40 15.87 -30.50
N THR A 38 -23.58 16.05 -29.45
CA THR A 38 -23.85 17.05 -28.42
C THR A 38 -23.42 18.44 -28.88
N ARG A 39 -24.32 19.20 -29.51
CA ARG A 39 -24.20 20.66 -29.62
C ARG A 39 -25.46 21.36 -29.09
N THR A 40 -25.21 22.39 -28.25
CA THR A 40 -26.07 23.49 -27.79
C THR A 40 -26.82 23.37 -26.44
N ARG A 41 -26.22 23.95 -25.39
CA ARG A 41 -26.93 24.73 -24.35
C ARG A 41 -26.02 25.87 -23.86
N SER A 42 -26.61 27.06 -23.66
CA SER A 42 -25.98 28.39 -23.61
C SER A 42 -25.18 28.71 -22.33
N PRO A 43 -24.23 29.68 -22.37
CA PRO A 43 -23.14 29.79 -21.38
C PRO A 43 -23.45 30.63 -20.13
N LYS A 44 -24.62 31.24 -19.97
CA LYS A 44 -24.84 32.24 -18.90
C LYS A 44 -25.08 31.66 -17.49
N LYS A 45 -25.51 30.40 -17.35
CA LYS A 45 -25.76 29.77 -16.04
C LYS A 45 -24.54 28.99 -15.49
N ALA A 46 -23.60 28.61 -16.34
CA ALA A 46 -22.40 27.88 -15.94
C ALA A 46 -21.41 28.78 -15.16
N TYR A 47 -21.26 30.05 -15.55
CA TYR A 47 -20.36 30.97 -14.86
C TYR A 47 -20.79 31.31 -13.43
N ILE A 48 -22.09 31.29 -13.11
CA ILE A 48 -22.59 31.54 -11.75
C ILE A 48 -22.30 30.36 -10.83
N ILE A 49 -22.42 29.12 -11.32
CA ILE A 49 -22.17 27.90 -10.54
C ILE A 49 -20.65 27.68 -10.36
N ILE A 50 -19.85 27.91 -11.41
CA ILE A 50 -18.39 27.81 -11.33
C ILE A 50 -17.81 28.89 -10.40
N GLY A 51 -18.35 30.11 -10.42
CA GLY A 51 -17.91 31.19 -9.51
C GLY A 51 -18.15 30.88 -8.03
N ILE A 52 -19.28 30.26 -7.68
CA ILE A 52 -19.58 29.86 -6.29
C ILE A 52 -18.68 28.70 -5.83
N ILE A 53 -18.42 27.72 -6.70
CA ILE A 53 -17.58 26.57 -6.38
C ILE A 53 -16.11 26.98 -6.24
N VAL A 54 -15.60 27.85 -7.11
CA VAL A 54 -14.22 28.36 -7.04
C VAL A 54 -14.03 29.27 -5.82
N GLY A 55 -15.03 30.09 -5.46
CA GLY A 55 -15.00 30.92 -4.26
C GLY A 55 -14.98 30.11 -2.96
N ALA A 56 -15.76 29.02 -2.88
CA ALA A 56 -15.76 28.12 -1.72
C ALA A 56 -14.43 27.35 -1.59
N PHE A 57 -13.83 26.93 -2.71
CA PHE A 57 -12.53 26.25 -2.70
C PHE A 57 -11.38 27.18 -2.28
N LEU A 58 -11.40 28.44 -2.72
CA LEU A 58 -10.39 29.44 -2.32
C LEU A 58 -10.44 29.76 -0.83
N LEU A 59 -11.63 29.82 -0.22
CA LEU A 59 -11.77 30.01 1.23
C LEU A 59 -11.23 28.83 2.03
N ILE A 60 -11.43 27.59 1.57
CA ILE A 60 -10.89 26.37 2.20
C ILE A 60 -9.36 26.32 2.09
N VAL A 61 -8.79 26.73 0.95
CA VAL A 61 -7.33 26.77 0.77
C VAL A 61 -6.70 27.87 1.62
N ILE A 62 -7.33 29.03 1.76
CA ILE A 62 -6.84 30.14 2.60
C ILE A 62 -6.88 29.77 4.09
N THR A 63 -7.94 29.10 4.57
CA THR A 63 -7.99 28.62 5.96
C THR A 63 -6.95 27.54 6.23
N PHE A 64 -6.74 26.62 5.28
CA PHE A 64 -5.71 25.58 5.38
C PHE A 64 -4.27 26.16 5.34
N LEU A 65 -4.00 27.15 4.50
CA LEU A 65 -2.69 27.85 4.48
C LEU A 65 -2.46 28.70 5.73
N SER A 66 -3.51 29.30 6.30
CA SER A 66 -3.40 30.07 7.55
C SER A 66 -3.09 29.17 8.76
N THR A 67 -3.56 27.91 8.75
CA THR A 67 -3.14 26.90 9.73
C THR A 67 -1.75 26.32 9.47
N LEU A 68 -1.15 26.51 8.30
CA LEU A 68 0.20 26.02 8.02
C LEU A 68 1.29 27.06 8.36
N LEU A 69 0.96 28.35 8.36
CA LEU A 69 1.91 29.45 8.56
C LEU A 69 1.99 29.99 10.01
N LEU A 70 1.02 29.67 10.87
CA LEU A 70 0.97 30.17 12.26
C LEU A 70 1.40 29.14 13.33
N PHE A 71 1.68 27.88 12.96
CA PHE A 71 2.21 26.89 13.89
C PHE A 71 3.71 26.69 13.63
N PRO A 72 4.59 27.07 14.57
CA PRO A 72 6.00 26.76 14.44
C PRO A 72 6.20 25.24 14.50
N VAL A 73 7.01 24.71 13.59
CA VAL A 73 7.44 23.31 13.60
C VAL A 73 8.05 22.99 14.98
N PRO A 74 7.47 22.07 15.76
CA PRO A 74 8.06 21.68 17.02
C PRO A 74 9.38 20.96 16.73
N LYS A 75 10.46 21.50 17.30
CA LYS A 75 11.73 20.79 17.41
C LYS A 75 11.57 19.74 18.52
N SER A 76 11.21 18.50 18.18
CA SER A 76 11.24 17.41 19.16
C SER A 76 12.60 16.72 19.09
N ASN A 77 13.38 16.93 20.16
CA ASN A 77 14.66 16.28 20.41
C ASN A 77 14.45 15.02 21.26
N HIS A 78 13.71 14.02 20.78
CA HIS A 78 13.69 12.70 21.45
C HIS A 78 13.50 11.59 20.41
N THR A 79 14.59 11.22 19.75
CA THR A 79 14.81 9.84 19.30
C THR A 79 14.98 8.97 20.55
N GLU A 80 13.86 8.54 21.15
CA GLU A 80 13.91 7.31 21.93
C GLU A 80 14.13 6.18 20.94
N SER A 81 15.34 5.62 21.00
CA SER A 81 15.90 4.68 20.05
C SER A 81 15.05 3.42 19.98
N PHE A 82 14.55 3.11 18.77
CA PHE A 82 14.22 1.75 18.38
C PHE A 82 15.43 0.87 18.66
N ASN A 83 15.29 -0.09 19.57
CA ASN A 83 16.44 -0.84 20.05
C ASN A 83 16.92 -1.81 18.96
N THR A 84 18.09 -1.52 18.40
CA THR A 84 18.91 -2.46 17.62
C THR A 84 19.50 -3.47 18.60
N GLY A 85 19.24 -4.76 18.35
CA GLY A 85 19.36 -5.83 19.34
C GLY A 85 20.65 -5.86 20.20
N SER A 86 20.45 -6.15 21.47
CA SER A 86 21.29 -7.06 22.26
C SER A 86 20.46 -7.59 23.42
N VAL A 87 20.49 -8.92 23.57
CA VAL A 87 19.75 -9.68 24.56
C VAL A 87 20.51 -9.62 25.87
N GLU A 88 19.92 -9.05 26.92
CA GLU A 88 20.34 -9.32 28.30
C GLU A 88 19.12 -9.70 29.14
N SER A 89 19.05 -10.99 29.43
CA SER A 89 18.05 -11.60 30.31
C SER A 89 18.39 -11.30 31.77
N VAL A 90 17.53 -10.58 32.48
CA VAL A 90 17.55 -10.54 33.94
C VAL A 90 16.31 -11.25 34.46
N SER A 91 16.56 -12.42 35.06
CA SER A 91 15.57 -13.20 35.79
C SER A 91 15.42 -12.63 37.20
N SER A 92 14.20 -12.41 37.66
CA SER A 92 13.91 -12.35 39.09
C SER A 92 12.54 -12.94 39.39
N SER A 93 12.58 -14.00 40.19
CA SER A 93 11.46 -14.71 40.80
C SER A 93 11.07 -14.05 42.12
N SER A 94 9.78 -13.90 42.40
CA SER A 94 9.25 -13.95 43.77
C SER A 94 7.75 -14.19 43.79
N SER A 95 7.36 -15.23 44.52
CA SER A 95 6.01 -15.61 44.92
C SER A 95 5.55 -14.81 46.15
N SER A 96 4.29 -14.35 46.19
CA SER A 96 3.23 -14.78 47.15
C SER A 96 2.16 -13.71 47.43
N SER A 97 0.90 -14.15 47.28
CA SER A 97 -0.33 -13.86 48.07
C SER A 97 -0.98 -12.46 48.14
N GLN A 98 -2.20 -12.43 47.56
CA GLN A 98 -3.45 -11.74 47.96
C GLN A 98 -3.37 -10.36 48.67
N SER A 99 -3.65 -9.28 47.91
CA SER A 99 -4.33 -8.08 48.42
C SER A 99 -5.15 -7.36 47.33
N SER A 100 -6.20 -6.70 47.80
CA SER A 100 -7.10 -5.71 47.20
C SER A 100 -7.11 -5.47 45.68
N SER A 101 -8.32 -5.38 45.10
CA SER A 101 -8.53 -5.04 43.67
C SER A 101 -7.94 -3.69 43.27
N SER A 102 -7.71 -2.76 44.21
CA SER A 102 -7.04 -1.49 43.98
C SER A 102 -5.52 -1.61 43.86
N ASP A 103 -4.88 -2.48 44.64
CA ASP A 103 -3.42 -2.71 44.55
C ASP A 103 -3.05 -3.40 43.24
N THR A 104 -3.88 -4.36 42.81
CA THR A 104 -3.63 -5.13 41.59
C THR A 104 -3.73 -4.24 40.33
N SER A 105 -4.72 -3.33 40.28
CA SER A 105 -4.87 -2.36 39.19
C SER A 105 -3.67 -1.42 39.08
N GLN A 106 -3.17 -0.90 40.21
CA GLN A 106 -1.97 -0.03 40.21
C GLN A 106 -0.73 -0.79 39.79
N GLN A 107 -0.55 -2.03 40.25
CA GLN A 107 0.56 -2.87 39.85
C GLN A 107 0.54 -3.19 38.35
N ASP A 108 -0.63 -3.47 37.78
CA ASP A 108 -0.79 -3.73 36.34
C ASP A 108 -0.48 -2.47 35.51
N LEU A 109 -0.90 -1.27 35.96
CA LEU A 109 -0.55 0.00 35.31
C LEU A 109 0.96 0.30 35.40
N THR A 110 1.60 0.05 36.54
CA THR A 110 3.05 0.17 36.68
C THR A 110 3.77 -0.81 35.78
N THR A 111 3.30 -2.07 35.71
CA THR A 111 3.85 -3.09 34.82
C THR A 111 3.77 -2.63 33.37
N TRP A 112 2.61 -2.16 32.92
CA TRP A 112 2.40 -1.64 31.57
C TRP A 112 3.36 -0.51 31.22
N LYS A 113 3.51 0.49 32.10
CA LYS A 113 4.40 1.64 31.89
C LYS A 113 5.88 1.26 31.82
N ASN A 114 6.27 0.15 32.44
CA ASN A 114 7.64 -0.34 32.45
C ASN A 114 7.99 -1.23 31.24
N LEU A 115 7.00 -1.61 30.43
CA LEU A 115 7.24 -2.33 29.19
C LEU A 115 7.92 -1.44 28.16
N SER A 116 8.75 -2.03 27.31
CA SER A 116 9.23 -1.32 26.12
C SER A 116 8.06 -0.93 25.21
N LEU A 117 8.26 0.13 24.42
CA LEU A 117 7.31 0.57 23.41
C LEU A 117 6.85 -0.60 22.50
N ASN A 118 7.80 -1.43 22.07
CA ASN A 118 7.53 -2.55 21.17
C ASN A 118 6.70 -3.65 21.85
N GLU A 119 6.93 -3.93 23.14
CA GLU A 119 6.11 -4.87 23.91
C GLU A 119 4.68 -4.33 24.11
N GLN A 120 4.53 -3.02 24.40
CA GLN A 120 3.21 -2.40 24.51
C GLN A 120 2.43 -2.53 23.20
N ILE A 121 3.06 -2.25 22.06
CA ILE A 121 2.43 -2.40 20.74
C ILE A 121 2.10 -3.87 20.44
N ALA A 122 3.00 -4.82 20.75
CA ALA A 122 2.75 -6.24 20.56
C ALA A 122 1.56 -6.76 21.39
N LEU A 123 1.41 -6.26 22.62
CA LEU A 123 0.26 -6.57 23.48
C LEU A 123 -1.06 -6.00 22.93
N LEU A 124 -1.04 -4.75 22.44
CA LEU A 124 -2.19 -4.15 21.76
C LEU A 124 -2.61 -4.95 20.52
N ALA A 125 -1.64 -5.39 19.72
CA ALA A 125 -1.88 -6.20 18.52
C ALA A 125 -2.50 -7.56 18.85
N GLN A 126 -2.02 -8.25 19.90
CA GLN A 126 -2.58 -9.52 20.36
C GLN A 126 -4.02 -9.36 20.87
N SER A 127 -4.27 -8.35 21.72
CA SER A 127 -5.60 -8.04 22.22
C SER A 127 -6.58 -7.75 21.08
N TYR A 128 -6.20 -6.87 20.16
CA TYR A 128 -7.05 -6.54 19.02
C TYR A 128 -7.35 -7.77 18.14
N THR A 129 -6.36 -8.63 17.89
CA THR A 129 -6.54 -9.83 17.07
C THR A 129 -7.49 -10.84 17.73
N ALA A 130 -7.47 -10.96 19.06
CA ALA A 130 -8.44 -11.79 19.77
C ALA A 130 -9.88 -11.24 19.65
N ILE A 131 -10.03 -9.92 19.57
CA ILE A 131 -11.34 -9.27 19.42
C ILE A 131 -11.80 -9.23 17.96
N ASN A 132 -10.87 -9.16 17.01
CA ASN A 132 -11.10 -9.19 15.57
C ASN A 132 -10.22 -10.26 14.89
N PRO A 133 -10.57 -11.56 14.98
CA PRO A 133 -9.75 -12.66 14.47
C PRO A 133 -9.53 -12.66 12.95
N GLN A 134 -10.29 -11.85 12.20
CA GLN A 134 -10.15 -11.73 10.75
C GLN A 134 -9.01 -10.78 10.35
N THR A 135 -8.38 -10.08 11.31
CA THR A 135 -7.26 -9.20 11.02
C THR A 135 -6.00 -9.97 10.62
N THR A 136 -5.21 -9.38 9.72
CA THR A 136 -3.90 -9.87 9.31
C THR A 136 -2.76 -9.34 10.19
N LEU A 137 -3.07 -8.55 11.22
CA LEU A 137 -2.08 -7.80 12.01
C LEU A 137 -0.92 -8.65 12.53
N LEU A 138 -1.16 -9.76 13.22
CA LEU A 138 -0.07 -10.59 13.77
C LEU A 138 0.71 -11.38 12.69
N SER A 139 0.10 -11.56 11.52
CA SER A 139 0.75 -12.22 10.37
C SER A 139 1.67 -11.29 9.58
N ALA A 140 1.58 -9.98 9.77
CA ALA A 140 2.43 -9.02 9.10
C ALA A 140 3.92 -9.24 9.45
N ASP A 141 4.80 -8.97 8.49
CA ASP A 141 6.25 -9.04 8.69
C ASP A 141 6.77 -7.88 9.54
N LYS A 142 6.16 -6.69 9.34
CA LYS A 142 6.51 -5.45 10.02
C LYS A 142 5.25 -4.74 10.46
N ILE A 143 5.31 -4.15 11.66
CA ILE A 143 4.25 -3.37 12.27
C ILE A 143 4.86 -2.07 12.77
N ALA A 144 4.17 -0.95 12.63
CA ALA A 144 4.59 0.32 13.21
C ALA A 144 3.47 0.96 14.01
N MET A 145 3.85 1.80 14.97
CA MET A 145 2.94 2.68 15.71
C MET A 145 3.32 4.12 15.40
N THR A 146 2.30 4.94 15.09
CA THR A 146 2.45 6.39 14.98
C THR A 146 1.67 7.03 16.12
N ALA A 147 2.34 7.82 16.95
CA ALA A 147 1.71 8.59 18.02
C ALA A 147 0.99 9.83 17.45
N ASN A 148 -0.13 10.19 18.07
CA ASN A 148 -0.73 11.51 17.94
C ASN A 148 -0.04 12.43 18.95
N ASP A 149 0.63 13.47 18.46
CA ASP A 149 1.44 14.37 19.27
C ASP A 149 2.50 13.61 20.10
N ASP A 150 2.82 14.10 21.29
CA ASP A 150 3.81 13.53 22.20
C ASP A 150 3.23 12.43 23.13
N LYS A 151 2.08 11.83 22.76
CA LYS A 151 1.35 10.89 23.63
C LYS A 151 1.80 9.43 23.52
N GLY A 152 2.78 9.12 22.66
CA GLY A 152 3.32 7.77 22.51
C GLY A 152 2.26 6.74 22.13
N VAL A 153 2.20 5.59 22.82
CA VAL A 153 1.18 4.56 22.56
C VAL A 153 -0.22 4.91 23.05
N ASN A 154 -0.34 5.91 23.93
CA ASN A 154 -1.61 6.17 24.60
C ASN A 154 -2.63 6.79 23.65
N ASP A 155 -2.19 7.40 22.56
CA ASP A 155 -3.04 8.01 21.56
C ASP A 155 -2.30 7.99 20.23
N GLY A 156 -2.80 7.23 19.28
CA GLY A 156 -2.13 7.02 18.00
C GLY A 156 -2.76 5.90 17.19
N PHE A 157 -1.99 5.34 16.27
CA PHE A 157 -2.46 4.26 15.42
C PHE A 157 -1.37 3.27 15.04
N ILE A 158 -1.74 1.99 15.07
CA ILE A 158 -0.93 0.86 14.62
C ILE A 158 -1.17 0.68 13.13
N GLN A 159 -0.11 0.40 12.38
CA GLN A 159 -0.12 0.21 10.94
C GLN A 159 0.64 -1.04 10.54
N TRP A 160 0.15 -1.70 9.50
CA TRP A 160 0.79 -2.86 8.92
C TRP A 160 0.35 -3.02 7.46
N TYR A 161 1.15 -3.71 6.67
CA TYR A 161 0.75 -4.19 5.35
C TYR A 161 0.18 -5.60 5.48
N ASP A 162 -0.94 -5.86 4.82
CA ASP A 162 -1.43 -7.23 4.67
C ASP A 162 -0.69 -7.96 3.53
N ASN A 163 -1.03 -9.25 3.32
CA ASN A 163 -0.45 -10.05 2.25
C ASN A 163 -0.77 -9.53 0.84
N THR A 164 -1.80 -8.67 0.69
CA THR A 164 -2.14 -7.98 -0.55
C THR A 164 -1.47 -6.61 -0.68
N HIS A 165 -0.59 -6.25 0.27
CA HIS A 165 0.15 -4.98 0.33
C HIS A 165 -0.75 -3.75 0.48
N ASN A 166 -1.96 -3.93 1.02
CA ASN A 166 -2.78 -2.82 1.44
C ASN A 166 -2.35 -2.36 2.84
N LEU A 167 -2.17 -1.05 3.00
CA LEU A 167 -1.85 -0.45 4.28
C LEU A 167 -3.11 -0.44 5.14
N ASN A 168 -3.04 -1.15 6.26
CA ASN A 168 -4.09 -1.18 7.26
C ASN A 168 -3.73 -0.25 8.43
N ARG A 169 -4.78 0.21 9.13
CA ARG A 169 -4.68 1.12 10.27
C ARG A 169 -5.62 0.66 11.38
N LEU A 170 -5.14 0.75 12.61
CA LEU A 170 -5.89 0.53 13.84
C LEU A 170 -5.66 1.71 14.76
N ASP A 171 -6.67 2.53 15.00
CA ASP A 171 -6.59 3.61 15.97
C ASP A 171 -6.65 3.05 17.39
N VAL A 172 -5.73 3.51 18.24
CA VAL A 172 -5.60 3.10 19.64
C VAL A 172 -5.69 4.33 20.52
N LEU A 173 -6.58 4.27 21.50
CA LEU A 173 -6.67 5.25 22.58
C LEU A 173 -6.66 4.51 23.92
N ILE A 174 -5.68 4.82 24.76
CA ILE A 174 -5.54 4.31 26.12
C ILE A 174 -5.90 5.43 27.08
N ASP A 175 -6.95 5.20 27.86
CA ASP A 175 -7.39 6.10 28.93
C ASP A 175 -7.38 5.34 30.25
N ASN A 176 -6.36 5.66 31.06
CA ASN A 176 -6.04 4.98 32.31
C ASN A 176 -5.88 3.45 32.11
N GLU A 177 -6.86 2.65 32.51
CA GLU A 177 -6.86 1.19 32.38
C GLU A 177 -7.56 0.67 31.12
N THR A 178 -8.30 1.55 30.42
CA THR A 178 -9.16 1.15 29.30
C THR A 178 -8.49 1.44 27.97
N ILE A 179 -8.44 0.43 27.12
CA ILE A 179 -7.95 0.53 25.75
C ILE A 179 -9.16 0.55 24.83
N SER A 180 -9.16 1.47 23.87
CA SER A 180 -10.15 1.57 22.80
C SER A 180 -9.49 1.39 21.46
N PHE A 181 -9.97 0.40 20.71
CA PHE A 181 -9.59 0.12 19.33
C PHE A 181 -10.67 0.66 18.41
N SER A 182 -10.32 1.59 17.51
CA SER A 182 -11.24 2.06 16.47
C SER A 182 -10.69 1.67 15.10
N TYR A 183 -11.53 1.06 14.28
CA TYR A 183 -11.14 0.56 12.95
C TYR A 183 -12.31 0.64 11.97
N ILE A 184 -12.00 0.54 10.69
CA ILE A 184 -13.01 0.41 9.64
C ILE A 184 -13.29 -1.08 9.44
N GLY A 185 -14.52 -1.50 9.75
CA GLY A 185 -14.97 -2.89 9.58
C GLY A 185 -15.13 -3.29 8.11
N PRO A 186 -15.38 -4.58 7.82
CA PRO A 186 -15.49 -5.11 6.45
C PRO A 186 -16.60 -4.45 5.61
N THR A 187 -17.59 -3.86 6.28
CA THR A 187 -18.72 -3.15 5.67
C THR A 187 -18.40 -1.67 5.38
N GLY A 188 -17.18 -1.21 5.68
CA GLY A 188 -16.76 0.18 5.55
C GLY A 188 -17.22 1.08 6.71
N GLN A 189 -17.88 0.54 7.74
CA GLN A 189 -18.32 1.32 8.90
C GLN A 189 -17.26 1.35 10.00
N SER A 190 -17.18 2.47 10.71
CA SER A 190 -16.34 2.58 11.90
C SER A 190 -16.89 1.70 13.02
N GLU A 191 -16.05 0.82 13.53
CA GLU A 191 -16.32 0.00 14.71
C GLU A 191 -15.39 0.41 15.86
N ARG A 192 -15.87 0.26 17.09
CA ARG A 192 -15.08 0.49 18.29
C ARG A 192 -15.17 -0.71 19.23
N LYS A 193 -14.02 -1.19 19.68
CA LYS A 193 -13.89 -2.26 20.67
C LYS A 193 -13.07 -1.77 21.85
N LYS A 194 -13.29 -2.39 23.01
CA LYS A 194 -12.59 -2.03 24.24
C LYS A 194 -11.99 -3.27 24.90
N ASP A 195 -10.85 -3.07 25.54
CA ASP A 195 -10.21 -4.04 26.43
C ASP A 195 -9.62 -3.32 27.66
N LYS A 196 -9.07 -4.07 28.61
CA LYS A 196 -8.40 -3.55 29.80
C LYS A 196 -6.94 -3.97 29.85
N ILE A 197 -6.07 -3.08 30.33
CA ILE A 197 -4.64 -3.37 30.52
C ILE A 197 -4.43 -4.64 31.36
N SER A 198 -5.18 -4.81 32.45
CA SER A 198 -5.08 -5.98 33.33
C SER A 198 -5.42 -7.29 32.62
N THR A 199 -6.45 -7.29 31.77
CA THR A 199 -6.83 -8.43 30.93
C THR A 199 -5.71 -8.79 29.95
N ILE A 200 -5.17 -7.79 29.25
CA ILE A 200 -4.09 -7.98 28.27
C ILE A 200 -2.84 -8.54 28.93
N LEU A 201 -2.41 -7.96 30.05
CA LEU A 201 -1.25 -8.45 30.80
C LEU A 201 -1.47 -9.88 31.28
N SER A 202 -2.65 -10.19 31.81
CA SER A 202 -2.99 -11.55 32.26
C SER A 202 -2.92 -12.57 31.13
N ASN A 203 -3.47 -12.24 29.97
CA ASN A 203 -3.57 -13.17 28.84
C ASN A 203 -2.25 -13.34 28.07
N TYR A 204 -1.49 -12.26 27.93
CA TYR A 204 -0.39 -12.20 26.96
C TYR A 204 0.99 -11.92 27.57
N PHE A 205 1.09 -11.59 28.86
CA PHE A 205 2.38 -11.18 29.45
C PHE A 205 2.76 -11.84 30.78
N LYS A 206 1.80 -12.17 31.65
CA LYS A 206 2.12 -12.70 33.00
C LYS A 206 2.73 -14.11 32.98
N ALA A 207 2.26 -14.99 32.09
CA ALA A 207 2.82 -16.33 31.93
C ALA A 207 4.13 -16.30 31.12
N SER A 208 5.13 -17.08 31.50
CA SER A 208 6.45 -17.09 30.83
C SER A 208 6.39 -17.40 29.33
N THR A 209 5.51 -18.32 28.93
CA THR A 209 5.26 -18.66 27.52
C THR A 209 4.61 -17.50 26.77
N ALA A 210 3.62 -16.84 27.38
CA ALA A 210 2.94 -15.68 26.81
C ALA A 210 3.89 -14.49 26.67
N LYS A 211 4.71 -14.23 27.69
CA LYS A 211 5.76 -13.22 27.66
C LYS A 211 6.71 -13.43 26.48
N LYS A 212 7.22 -14.65 26.30
CA LYS A 212 8.13 -14.98 25.19
C LYS A 212 7.47 -14.77 23.81
N THR A 213 6.19 -15.08 23.69
CA THR A 213 5.42 -14.79 22.46
C THR A 213 5.34 -13.29 22.21
N THR A 214 5.04 -12.50 23.24
CA THR A 214 5.02 -11.03 23.16
C THR A 214 6.37 -10.46 22.77
N GLU A 215 7.46 -10.92 23.39
CA GLU A 215 8.83 -10.50 23.05
C GLU A 215 9.19 -10.84 21.59
N THR A 216 8.77 -12.01 21.10
CA THR A 216 8.99 -12.43 19.71
C THR A 216 8.21 -11.52 18.74
N LEU A 217 6.97 -11.18 19.07
CA LEU A 217 6.16 -10.25 18.27
C LEU A 217 6.70 -8.82 18.31
N ALA A 218 7.27 -8.40 19.43
CA ALA A 218 7.89 -7.09 19.60
C ALA A 218 9.08 -6.89 18.63
N LEU A 219 9.74 -7.96 18.18
CA LEU A 219 10.81 -7.90 17.16
C LEU A 219 10.30 -7.51 15.77
N LYS A 220 8.99 -7.61 15.50
CA LYS A 220 8.37 -7.15 14.24
C LYS A 220 8.11 -5.65 14.22
N MET A 221 8.29 -4.97 15.35
CA MET A 221 7.99 -3.54 15.47
C MET A 221 9.12 -2.71 14.87
N VAL A 222 8.77 -1.83 13.94
CA VAL A 222 9.69 -0.96 13.22
C VAL A 222 9.22 0.50 13.29
N THR A 223 10.08 1.43 12.90
CA THR A 223 9.67 2.83 12.73
C THR A 223 8.60 2.93 11.63
N PRO A 224 7.70 3.94 11.68
CA PRO A 224 6.82 4.23 10.54
C PRO A 224 7.58 4.39 9.23
N ALA A 225 8.73 5.06 9.25
CA ALA A 225 9.58 5.23 8.08
C ALA A 225 10.07 3.88 7.49
N GLU A 226 10.47 2.93 8.33
CA GLU A 226 10.86 1.57 7.90
C GLU A 226 9.67 0.74 7.41
N LEU A 227 8.49 0.91 8.01
CA LEU A 227 7.27 0.28 7.52
C LEU A 227 6.93 0.78 6.12
N TYR A 228 6.93 2.09 5.89
CA TYR A 228 6.67 2.66 4.56
C TYR A 228 7.74 2.26 3.54
N LYS A 229 9.01 2.18 3.95
CA LYS A 229 10.09 1.60 3.12
C LYS A 229 9.88 0.11 2.84
N SER A 230 9.20 -0.63 3.71
CA SER A 230 8.94 -2.06 3.50
C SER A 230 7.81 -2.38 2.52
N ASN A 231 6.89 -1.43 2.25
CA ASN A 231 6.02 -1.52 1.07
C ASN A 231 6.78 -1.37 -0.26
N VAL A 232 7.96 -0.76 -0.15
CA VAL A 232 8.95 -0.63 -1.23
C VAL A 232 10.05 -1.70 -1.04
N SER A 233 9.86 -2.68 -0.14
CA SER A 233 10.80 -3.79 0.02
C SER A 233 10.99 -4.43 -1.34
N GLU A 234 12.24 -4.48 -1.74
CA GLU A 234 12.69 -4.96 -3.02
C GLU A 234 12.35 -6.44 -3.17
N LYS A 235 11.11 -6.72 -3.57
CA LYS A 235 10.68 -8.05 -3.95
C LYS A 235 11.42 -8.39 -5.22
N ASP A 236 12.26 -9.41 -5.14
CA ASP A 236 12.98 -9.92 -6.29
C ASP A 236 12.01 -10.38 -7.40
N LEU A 237 12.52 -10.42 -8.63
CA LEU A 237 11.74 -10.85 -9.79
C LEU A 237 11.57 -12.37 -9.78
N ASP A 238 10.33 -12.85 -9.85
CA ASP A 238 10.05 -14.27 -10.06
C ASP A 238 10.05 -14.57 -11.56
N ILE A 239 11.25 -14.84 -12.09
CA ILE A 239 11.46 -15.10 -13.52
C ILE A 239 10.63 -16.30 -14.01
N ALA A 240 10.48 -17.34 -13.18
CA ALA A 240 9.72 -18.52 -13.54
C ALA A 240 8.23 -18.17 -13.67
N ALA A 241 7.64 -17.47 -12.70
CA ALA A 241 6.26 -17.00 -12.76
C ALA A 241 6.02 -16.08 -13.96
N ILE A 242 6.92 -15.11 -14.19
CA ILE A 242 6.83 -14.16 -15.31
C ILE A 242 6.86 -14.91 -16.65
N SER A 243 7.74 -15.90 -16.80
CA SER A 243 7.84 -16.70 -18.02
C SER A 243 6.59 -17.54 -18.31
N ASN A 244 5.83 -17.87 -17.24
CA ASN A 244 4.54 -18.57 -17.30
C ASN A 244 3.34 -17.60 -17.38
N GLY A 245 3.60 -16.30 -17.47
CA GLY A 245 2.59 -15.27 -17.68
C GLY A 245 2.01 -14.62 -16.42
N ASP A 246 2.48 -15.01 -15.24
CA ASP A 246 2.21 -14.32 -13.97
C ASP A 246 3.23 -13.19 -13.77
N ILE A 247 2.80 -11.96 -14.01
CA ILE A 247 3.63 -10.76 -13.91
C ILE A 247 3.55 -10.07 -12.54
N SER A 248 2.98 -10.71 -11.52
CA SER A 248 2.76 -10.08 -10.20
C SER A 248 4.05 -9.52 -9.58
N SER A 249 5.20 -10.15 -9.81
CA SER A 249 6.51 -9.66 -9.36
C SER A 249 7.06 -8.47 -10.18
N LEU A 250 6.45 -8.10 -11.31
CA LEU A 250 6.79 -6.93 -12.12
C LEU A 250 5.88 -5.71 -11.87
N VAL A 251 4.66 -5.94 -11.39
CA VAL A 251 3.66 -4.89 -11.17
C VAL A 251 4.21 -3.80 -10.24
N GLY A 252 3.96 -2.54 -10.60
CA GLY A 252 4.43 -1.38 -9.87
C GLY A 252 5.15 -0.36 -10.76
N SER A 253 5.71 0.67 -10.13
CA SER A 253 6.47 1.72 -10.81
C SER A 253 7.97 1.52 -10.63
N TRP A 254 8.69 1.63 -11.73
CA TRP A 254 10.13 1.49 -11.82
C TRP A 254 10.71 2.78 -12.37
N LYS A 255 11.79 3.30 -11.78
CA LYS A 255 12.41 4.57 -12.15
C LYS A 255 13.90 4.40 -12.40
N ASN A 256 14.40 4.98 -13.47
CA ASN A 256 15.83 4.97 -13.78
C ASN A 256 16.55 6.26 -13.28
N GLY A 257 17.87 6.31 -13.45
CA GLY A 257 18.68 7.47 -13.05
C GLY A 257 18.42 8.74 -13.89
N ASN A 258 17.85 8.60 -15.08
CA ASN A 258 17.46 9.72 -15.94
C ASN A 258 16.09 10.34 -15.54
N GLY A 259 15.34 9.67 -14.68
CA GLY A 259 14.02 10.10 -14.24
C GLY A 259 12.85 9.54 -15.04
N ASP A 260 13.12 8.68 -16.02
CA ASP A 260 12.11 7.95 -16.77
C ASP A 260 11.42 6.92 -15.87
N ILE A 261 10.15 6.64 -16.14
CA ILE A 261 9.31 5.76 -15.34
C ILE A 261 8.68 4.70 -16.23
N ILE A 262 8.71 3.45 -15.78
CA ILE A 262 7.89 2.35 -16.30
C ILE A 262 6.89 1.98 -15.21
N SER A 263 5.61 2.19 -15.46
CA SER A 263 4.52 1.78 -14.57
C SER A 263 3.80 0.58 -15.18
N ILE A 264 3.93 -0.58 -14.56
CA ILE A 264 3.38 -1.86 -15.01
C ILE A 264 2.12 -2.19 -14.22
N ASN A 265 1.03 -2.43 -14.94
CA ASN A 265 -0.27 -2.80 -14.38
C ASN A 265 -0.46 -4.33 -14.41
N ALA A 266 -1.33 -4.83 -13.54
CA ALA A 266 -1.64 -6.26 -13.45
C ALA A 266 -2.31 -6.82 -14.72
N ASP A 267 -2.95 -5.98 -15.52
CA ASP A 267 -3.58 -6.34 -16.80
C ASP A 267 -2.59 -6.45 -17.98
N LYS A 268 -1.27 -6.43 -17.69
CA LYS A 268 -0.17 -6.47 -18.66
C LYS A 268 -0.06 -5.22 -19.55
N THR A 269 -0.71 -4.13 -19.18
CA THR A 269 -0.42 -2.81 -19.76
C THR A 269 0.70 -2.12 -18.99
N ALA A 270 1.39 -1.20 -19.65
CA ALA A 270 2.40 -0.36 -19.03
C ALA A 270 2.36 1.07 -19.57
N ILE A 271 2.67 2.03 -18.72
CA ILE A 271 2.94 3.41 -19.11
C ILE A 271 4.44 3.62 -18.99
N VAL A 272 5.10 3.88 -20.12
CA VAL A 272 6.53 4.18 -20.18
C VAL A 272 6.71 5.66 -20.48
N THR A 273 7.51 6.34 -19.68
CA THR A 273 7.84 7.74 -19.88
C THR A 273 9.22 7.85 -20.50
N PHE A 274 9.32 8.46 -21.68
CA PHE A 274 10.59 8.85 -22.30
C PHE A 274 10.59 10.36 -22.45
N ASP A 275 11.67 11.03 -22.03
CA ASP A 275 11.77 12.50 -22.08
C ASP A 275 10.55 13.21 -21.47
N LYS A 276 9.97 12.59 -20.43
CA LYS A 276 8.75 13.06 -19.71
C LYS A 276 7.43 12.94 -20.50
N VAL A 277 7.42 12.25 -21.64
CA VAL A 277 6.20 11.96 -22.42
C VAL A 277 5.73 10.53 -22.14
N PRO A 278 4.48 10.32 -21.69
CA PRO A 278 3.95 8.99 -21.42
C PRO A 278 3.49 8.28 -22.71
N HIS A 279 3.85 7.00 -22.83
CA HIS A 279 3.48 6.11 -23.92
C HIS A 279 2.87 4.82 -23.37
N LEU A 280 1.83 4.31 -24.03
CA LEU A 280 1.15 3.07 -23.66
C LEU A 280 1.79 1.86 -24.36
N TYR A 281 2.14 0.86 -23.56
CA TYR A 281 2.74 -0.39 -23.99
C TYR A 281 1.93 -1.59 -23.48
N ASN A 282 1.97 -2.68 -24.22
CA ASN A 282 1.54 -4.00 -23.79
C ASN A 282 2.76 -4.88 -23.48
N ILE A 283 2.63 -5.74 -22.48
CA ILE A 283 3.64 -6.72 -22.09
C ILE A 283 3.31 -8.08 -22.71
N PHE A 284 4.30 -8.66 -23.38
CA PHE A 284 4.22 -9.95 -24.05
C PHE A 284 5.12 -10.95 -23.34
N THR A 285 4.51 -11.82 -22.53
CA THR A 285 5.16 -12.94 -21.84
C THR A 285 5.18 -14.16 -22.76
N THR A 286 5.85 -14.09 -23.91
CA THR A 286 6.03 -15.29 -24.76
C THR A 286 7.25 -16.05 -24.29
N SER A 287 7.09 -17.36 -24.06
CA SER A 287 8.14 -18.25 -23.57
C SER A 287 9.23 -18.44 -24.64
N LYS A 288 10.22 -17.54 -24.68
CA LYS A 288 11.52 -17.90 -25.24
C LYS A 288 12.30 -18.60 -24.14
N HIS A 289 12.67 -19.86 -24.38
CA HIS A 289 13.57 -20.62 -23.52
C HIS A 289 14.79 -19.74 -23.16
N VAL A 290 14.95 -19.45 -21.87
CA VAL A 290 16.17 -18.82 -21.35
C VAL A 290 17.21 -19.93 -21.27
N ASN A 291 18.18 -19.92 -22.19
CA ASN A 291 19.35 -20.78 -22.05
C ASN A 291 20.20 -20.29 -20.87
N ASN A 292 20.96 -21.19 -20.24
CA ASN A 292 21.92 -20.81 -19.19
C ASN A 292 22.92 -19.78 -19.76
N GLY A 293 22.86 -18.53 -19.28
CA GLY A 293 23.73 -17.42 -19.70
C GLY A 293 23.04 -16.29 -20.46
N ASP A 294 21.75 -16.44 -20.81
CA ASP A 294 20.96 -15.37 -21.39
C ASP A 294 20.23 -14.55 -20.32
N ILE A 295 20.11 -13.25 -20.56
CA ILE A 295 19.38 -12.32 -19.71
C ILE A 295 17.89 -12.62 -19.88
N PRO A 296 17.15 -13.01 -18.82
CA PRO A 296 15.71 -13.21 -18.91
C PRO A 296 15.03 -11.94 -19.40
N SER A 297 14.15 -12.05 -20.38
CA SER A 297 13.49 -10.88 -20.96
C SER A 297 12.08 -11.21 -21.43
N ILE A 298 11.23 -10.18 -21.42
CA ILE A 298 9.88 -10.21 -22.01
C ILE A 298 9.76 -9.13 -23.07
N GLY A 299 8.79 -9.27 -23.97
CA GLY A 299 8.53 -8.26 -24.99
C GLY A 299 7.68 -7.12 -24.45
N MET A 300 7.95 -5.91 -24.90
CA MET A 300 7.06 -4.76 -24.78
C MET A 300 6.83 -4.15 -26.17
N GLY A 301 5.61 -3.75 -26.47
CA GLY A 301 5.28 -3.06 -27.73
C GLY A 301 4.12 -2.09 -27.57
N PRO A 302 4.02 -1.08 -28.46
CA PRO A 302 3.03 -0.02 -28.34
C PRO A 302 1.61 -0.57 -28.47
N SER A 303 0.71 -0.10 -27.62
CA SER A 303 -0.69 -0.57 -27.62
C SER A 303 -1.50 -0.07 -28.84
N SER A 304 -1.00 0.95 -29.56
CA SER A 304 -1.64 1.53 -30.76
C SER A 304 -1.49 0.69 -32.04
N GLY A 305 -0.78 -0.45 -31.98
CA GLY A 305 -0.51 -1.28 -33.17
C GLY A 305 0.55 -0.71 -34.10
N GLU A 306 1.28 0.33 -33.67
CA GLU A 306 2.45 0.86 -34.35
C GLU A 306 3.56 -0.20 -34.44
N ILE A 307 4.35 -0.15 -35.52
CA ILE A 307 5.53 -1.00 -35.68
C ILE A 307 6.60 -0.52 -34.70
N GLY A 308 6.92 -1.35 -33.72
CA GLY A 308 7.94 -1.05 -32.71
C GLY A 308 7.91 -2.04 -31.57
N GLY A 309 8.95 -2.03 -30.75
CA GLY A 309 9.03 -2.85 -29.55
C GLY A 309 10.39 -2.76 -28.87
N ALA A 310 10.44 -3.25 -27.64
CA ALA A 310 11.65 -3.41 -26.88
C ALA A 310 11.61 -4.72 -26.11
N ALA A 311 12.78 -5.27 -25.80
CA ALA A 311 12.91 -6.23 -24.73
C ALA A 311 12.91 -5.49 -23.40
N LEU A 312 12.15 -5.99 -22.44
CA LEU A 312 12.29 -5.66 -21.03
C LEU A 312 13.13 -6.77 -20.40
N ALA A 313 14.42 -6.52 -20.25
CA ALA A 313 15.35 -7.40 -19.58
C ALA A 313 15.14 -7.33 -18.06
N LEU A 314 15.18 -8.51 -17.43
CA LEU A 314 14.80 -8.76 -16.05
C LEU A 314 16.02 -9.24 -15.29
N PHE A 315 16.47 -8.45 -14.32
CA PHE A 315 17.62 -8.79 -13.48
C PHE A 315 17.13 -8.99 -12.06
N ARG A 316 17.25 -10.24 -11.60
CA ARG A 316 17.08 -10.55 -10.19
C ARG A 316 18.17 -9.88 -9.34
N ILE A 317 17.92 -9.83 -8.04
CA ILE A 317 18.95 -9.54 -7.05
C ILE A 317 20.13 -10.50 -7.29
N ASP A 318 21.34 -9.97 -7.20
CA ASP A 318 22.62 -10.63 -7.45
C ASP A 318 22.87 -11.16 -8.89
N PHE A 319 21.90 -11.07 -9.80
CA PHE A 319 22.09 -11.50 -11.19
C PHE A 319 22.85 -10.43 -12.00
N LYS A 320 24.08 -10.71 -12.41
CA LYS A 320 24.90 -9.74 -13.15
C LYS A 320 24.58 -9.72 -14.64
N ASN A 321 24.64 -8.54 -15.25
CA ASN A 321 24.67 -8.42 -16.71
C ASN A 321 25.96 -9.07 -17.27
N PRO A 322 25.85 -10.16 -18.06
CA PRO A 322 27.01 -10.87 -18.60
C PRO A 322 27.86 -10.01 -19.55
N ASP A 323 27.28 -8.97 -20.16
CA ASP A 323 28.00 -8.08 -21.07
C ASP A 323 28.73 -6.93 -20.35
N GLY A 324 28.64 -6.89 -19.02
CA GLY A 324 29.15 -5.83 -18.16
C GLY A 324 28.03 -5.19 -17.34
N ASP A 325 28.24 -5.08 -16.02
CA ASP A 325 27.23 -4.59 -15.09
C ASP A 325 27.73 -3.38 -14.29
N GLN A 326 27.05 -2.25 -14.46
CA GLN A 326 27.32 -0.99 -13.76
C GLN A 326 26.19 -0.61 -12.79
N SER A 327 25.24 -1.51 -12.59
CA SER A 327 24.04 -1.24 -11.79
C SER A 327 24.19 -1.74 -10.34
N ASP A 328 23.24 -1.38 -9.49
CA ASP A 328 23.19 -1.85 -8.11
C ASP A 328 22.64 -3.29 -8.08
N THR A 329 23.52 -4.28 -7.99
CA THR A 329 23.13 -5.70 -8.02
C THR A 329 22.45 -6.17 -6.74
N THR A 330 22.48 -5.38 -5.66
CA THR A 330 21.73 -5.68 -4.43
C THR A 330 20.21 -5.51 -4.63
N LYS A 331 19.83 -5.07 -5.82
CA LYS A 331 18.50 -4.66 -6.22
C LYS A 331 17.99 -5.41 -7.43
N SER A 332 16.68 -5.62 -7.46
CA SER A 332 15.96 -6.03 -8.66
C SER A 332 15.99 -4.89 -9.67
N ARG A 333 16.26 -5.20 -10.94
CA ARG A 333 16.42 -4.19 -11.98
C ARG A 333 15.67 -4.58 -13.24
N LEU A 334 15.16 -3.57 -13.93
CA LEU A 334 14.70 -3.70 -15.30
C LEU A 334 15.61 -2.90 -16.24
N LEU A 335 15.72 -3.37 -17.48
CA LEU A 335 16.35 -2.63 -18.55
C LEU A 335 15.50 -2.77 -19.81
N MET A 336 14.98 -1.65 -20.32
CA MET A 336 14.28 -1.62 -21.58
C MET A 336 15.27 -1.33 -22.71
N THR A 337 15.41 -2.26 -23.66
CA THR A 337 16.42 -2.18 -24.72
C THR A 337 15.98 -2.90 -25.99
N GLN A 338 16.57 -2.53 -27.13
CA GLN A 338 16.44 -3.26 -28.40
C GLN A 338 17.66 -4.13 -28.72
N SER A 339 18.75 -3.97 -27.97
CA SER A 339 20.01 -4.68 -28.18
C SER A 339 20.65 -5.13 -26.85
N ARG A 340 21.54 -6.12 -26.95
CA ARG A 340 22.35 -6.62 -25.83
C ARG A 340 23.62 -5.75 -25.69
N GLY A 341 24.14 -5.61 -24.48
CA GLY A 341 25.36 -4.83 -24.22
C GLY A 341 25.56 -4.42 -22.77
N ASN A 342 26.65 -3.69 -22.52
CA ASN A 342 26.92 -3.00 -21.25
C ASN A 342 26.19 -1.65 -21.25
N PHE A 343 25.47 -1.34 -20.17
CA PHE A 343 24.69 -0.12 -20.05
C PHE A 343 25.16 0.70 -18.84
N PRO A 344 25.08 2.04 -18.89
CA PRO A 344 25.41 2.88 -17.74
C PRO A 344 24.38 2.69 -16.62
N THR A 345 24.79 2.94 -15.38
CA THR A 345 23.95 2.82 -14.16
C THR A 345 22.58 3.49 -14.31
N ASN A 346 22.54 4.66 -14.98
CA ASN A 346 21.32 5.45 -15.13
C ASN A 346 20.27 4.84 -16.08
N SER A 347 20.62 3.84 -16.88
CA SER A 347 19.69 3.14 -17.77
C SER A 347 18.86 2.07 -17.05
N TYR A 348 19.31 1.59 -15.90
CA TYR A 348 18.61 0.56 -15.14
C TYR A 348 17.49 1.19 -14.31
N TYR A 349 16.32 0.57 -14.38
CA TYR A 349 15.15 0.97 -13.61
C TYR A 349 15.09 0.16 -12.32
N TYR A 350 14.83 0.85 -11.21
CA TYR A 350 14.66 0.28 -9.89
C TYR A 350 13.25 0.55 -9.38
N ARG A 351 12.73 -0.31 -8.52
CA ARG A 351 11.41 -0.15 -7.93
C ARG A 351 11.34 1.16 -7.13
N LYS A 352 10.25 1.94 -7.31
CA LYS A 352 10.05 3.26 -6.68
C LYS A 352 9.47 3.16 -5.28
#